data_AF-A0A8S2ZT93-F1
#
_entry.id   AF-A0A8S2ZT93-F1
#
_cell.length_a   1.000
_cell.length_b   1.000
_cell.length_c   1.000
_cell.angle_alpha   90.00
_cell.angle_beta   90.00
_cell.angle_gamma   90.00
#
_symmetry.space_group_name_H-M   'P 1'
#
loop_
_entity.id
_entity.type
_entity.pdbx_description
1 polymer ?
#
loop_
_entity_poly.entity_id
_entity_poly.type
_entity_poly.pdbx_seq_one_letter_code
_entity_poly.pdbx_strand_id
1 'polypeptide(L)' 'LITRGIDVDPVNVVINFDFPRMAETYLHRIGRSGRFGHFGIAINFVTYEDR' A
#
# COMPACT_ATOMS: atom_id res chain seq x y z
N LEU A 1 4.03 -6.39 10.12
CA LEU A 1 3.62 -7.65 10.78
C LEU A 1 2.12 -7.96 10.69
N ILE A 2 1.30 -7.25 9.88
CA ILE A 2 -0.11 -7.62 9.68
C ILE A 2 -0.48 -7.31 8.23
N THR A 3 -0.65 -8.32 7.37
CA THR A 3 -1.09 -8.15 5.96
C THR A 3 -1.65 -9.44 5.37
N ARG A 4 -1.14 -10.60 5.77
CA ARG A 4 -1.66 -11.89 5.32
C ARG A 4 -2.71 -12.37 6.30
N GLY A 5 -3.97 -12.41 5.85
CA GLY A 5 -5.08 -13.02 6.60
C GLY A 5 -6.05 -12.07 7.32
N ILE A 6 -5.78 -10.77 7.37
CA ILE A 6 -6.81 -9.78 7.75
C ILE A 6 -7.44 -9.24 6.47
N ASP A 7 -8.75 -9.46 6.36
CA ASP A 7 -9.55 -8.86 5.31
C ASP A 7 -10.00 -7.48 5.77
N VAL A 8 -9.70 -6.49 4.96
CA VAL A 8 -10.07 -5.10 5.18
C VAL A 8 -10.84 -4.67 3.96
N ASP A 9 -11.93 -3.95 4.18
CA ASP A 9 -12.73 -3.41 3.09
C ASP A 9 -11.85 -2.60 2.14
N PRO A 10 -12.18 -2.59 0.83
CA PRO A 10 -11.47 -1.78 -0.14
C PRO A 10 -11.38 -0.32 0.30
N VAL A 11 -10.18 0.25 0.21
CA VAL A 11 -9.94 1.65 0.59
C VAL A 11 -9.72 2.50 -0.67
N ASN A 12 -10.09 3.78 -0.61
CA ASN A 12 -9.86 4.71 -1.72
C ASN A 12 -8.41 5.22 -1.76
N VAL A 13 -7.76 5.29 -0.59
CA VAL A 13 -6.41 5.84 -0.45
C VAL A 13 -5.57 4.93 0.45
N VAL A 14 -4.35 4.64 0.02
CA VAL A 14 -3.29 3.97 0.80
C VAL A 14 -2.18 4.98 1.06
N ILE A 15 -1.79 5.17 2.33
CA ILE A 15 -0.69 6.05 2.71
C ILE A 15 0.42 5.19 3.31
N ASN A 16 1.57 5.13 2.64
CA ASN A 16 2.79 4.53 3.16
C ASN A 16 3.60 5.60 3.88
N PHE A 17 3.47 5.64 5.21
CA PHE A 17 4.26 6.56 6.05
C PHE A 17 5.75 6.19 6.04
N ASP A 18 6.05 4.89 6.14
CA ASP A 18 7.38 4.34 5.88
C ASP A 18 7.37 3.57 4.57
N PHE A 19 8.35 3.86 3.70
CA PHE A 19 8.43 3.23 2.39
C PHE A 19 8.73 1.72 2.53
N PRO A 20 8.03 0.83 1.82
CA PRO A 20 8.29 -0.60 1.92
C PRO A 20 9.64 -0.97 1.27
N ARG A 21 10.52 -1.62 2.04
CA ARG A 21 11.83 -2.10 1.54
C ARG A 21 11.76 -3.23 0.50
N MET A 22 10.60 -3.89 0.36
CA MET A 22 10.39 -4.98 -0.58
C MET A 22 9.22 -4.63 -1.51
N ALA A 23 9.44 -4.78 -2.82
CA ALA A 23 8.44 -4.51 -3.85
C ALA A 23 7.14 -5.32 -3.65
N GLU A 24 7.25 -6.58 -3.22
CA GLU A 24 6.09 -7.43 -2.92
C GLU A 24 5.23 -6.84 -1.79
N THR A 25 5.86 -6.25 -0.76
CA THR A 25 5.14 -5.61 0.34
C THR A 25 4.46 -4.34 -0.14
N TYR A 26 5.12 -3.55 -0.98
CA TYR A 26 4.52 -2.38 -1.61
C TYR A 26 3.27 -2.76 -2.42
N LEU A 27 3.38 -3.77 -3.28
CA LEU A 27 2.28 -4.25 -4.12
C LEU A 27 1.08 -4.71 -3.29
N HIS A 28 1.31 -5.48 -2.22
CA HIS A 28 0.24 -5.91 -1.31
C HIS A 28 -0.45 -4.76 -0.59
N ARG A 29 0.29 -3.70 -0.24
CA ARG A 29 -0.30 -2.51 0.39
C ARG A 29 -1.16 -1.72 -0.59
N ILE A 30 -0.62 -1.35 -1.75
CA ILE A 30 -1.36 -0.52 -2.71
C ILE A 30 -2.55 -1.26 -3.33
N GLY A 31 -2.48 -2.59 -3.43
CA GLY A 31 -3.55 -3.46 -3.92
C GLY A 31 -4.80 -3.50 -3.02
N ARG A 32 -4.79 -2.82 -1.87
CA ARG A 32 -5.99 -2.57 -1.05
C ARG A 32 -6.86 -1.44 -1.61
N SER A 33 -6.34 -0.64 -2.54
CA SER A 33 -7.08 0.38 -3.28
C SER A 33 -7.18 0.04 -4.77
N GLY A 34 -8.09 0.71 -5.48
CA GLY A 34 -8.15 0.65 -6.95
C GLY A 34 -8.64 -0.67 -7.55
N ARG A 35 -9.49 -1.43 -6.83
CA ARG A 35 -10.02 -2.72 -7.29
C ARG A 35 -11.28 -2.53 -8.14
N PHE A 36 -11.53 -3.44 -9.08
CA PHE A 36 -12.75 -3.51 -9.90
C PHE A 36 -13.07 -2.22 -10.69
N GLY A 37 -12.03 -1.57 -11.25
CA GLY A 37 -12.19 -0.35 -12.06
C GLY A 37 -12.43 0.93 -11.25
N HIS A 38 -12.42 0.86 -9.92
CA HIS A 38 -12.43 2.05 -9.07
C HIS A 38 -11.06 2.73 -9.10
N PHE A 39 -11.04 4.05 -9.00
CA PHE A 39 -9.80 4.80 -8.81
C PHE A 39 -9.27 4.62 -7.38
N GLY A 40 -7.99 4.27 -7.26
CA GLY A 40 -7.27 4.18 -6.00
C GLY A 40 -6.04 5.09 -6.03
N ILE A 41 -5.72 5.70 -4.88
CA ILE A 41 -4.55 6.57 -4.74
C ILE A 41 -3.59 5.95 -3.74
N ALA A 42 -2.32 5.85 -4.11
CA ALA A 42 -1.24 5.48 -3.20
C ALA A 42 -0.30 6.67 -2.99
N ILE A 43 -0.14 7.11 -1.74
CA ILE A 43 0.78 8.18 -1.34
C ILE A 43 1.93 7.54 -0.57
N ASN A 44 3.16 7.88 -0.96
CA ASN A 44 4.37 7.35 -0.34
C ASN A 44 5.20 8.50 0.22
N PHE A 45 5.58 8.39 1.49
CA PHE A 45 6.65 9.21 2.05
C PHE A 45 7.95 8.43 1.90
N VAL A 46 8.94 9.07 1.29
CA VAL A 46 10.23 8.47 0.92
C VAL A 46 11.33 9.34 1.50
N THR A 47 12.29 8.70 2.15
CA THR A 47 13.44 9.31 2.82
C THR A 47 14.74 8.89 2.13
N TYR A 48 15.89 9.39 2.61
CA TYR A 48 17.19 8.99 2.05
C TYR A 48 17.52 7.54 2.39
N GLU A 49 16.99 7.02 3.49
CA GLU A 49 17.17 5.67 4.01
C GLU A 49 16.40 4.61 3.22
N ASP A 50 15.50 5.04 2.34
CA ASP A 50 14.68 4.18 1.47
C ASP A 50 15.31 3.94 0.08
N ARG A 51 16.48 4.55 -0.18
CA ARG A 51 17.25 4.33 -1.41
C ARG A 51 17.90 2.94 -1.46
#